data_AF-A0A958K0S1-F1
#
_entry.id   AF-A0A958K0S1-F1
#
_cell.length_a   1.000
_cell.length_b   1.000
_cell.length_c   1.000
_cell.angle_alpha   90.00
_cell.angle_beta   90.00
_cell.angle_gamma   90.00
#
_symmetry.space_group_name_H-M   'P 1'
#
loop_
_entity.id
_entity.type
_entity.pdbx_description
1 polymer ?
#
loop_
_entity_poly.entity_id
_entity_poly.type
_entity_poly.pdbx_seq_one_letter_code
_entity_poly.pdbx_strand_id
1 'polypeptide(L)'
;MSDTIDEETCAYYLEVPSAQLVELQAYFEMYESLGTVRTIDLKRSLVCILTTTSLAEPCQQALLSLRDRLQWRSVERPQDVSPEAFLGYGKKAGNN
;
A
#
# COMPACT_ATOMS: atom_id res chain seq x y z
N MET A 1 10.89 0.85 3.09
CA MET A 1 11.60 0.53 1.83
C MET A 1 10.52 0.15 0.83
N SER A 2 10.58 0.67 -0.40
CA SER A 2 9.61 0.28 -1.45
C SER A 2 10.07 -1.00 -2.14
N ASP A 3 9.10 -1.81 -2.53
CA ASP A 3 9.28 -2.99 -3.36
C ASP A 3 8.77 -2.70 -4.77
N THR A 4 9.61 -2.93 -5.77
CA THR A 4 9.22 -2.79 -7.19
C THR A 4 8.29 -3.95 -7.57
N ILE A 5 7.13 -3.63 -8.12
CA ILE A 5 6.15 -4.60 -8.62
C ILE A 5 6.37 -4.84 -10.12
N ASP A 6 6.53 -3.77 -10.88
CA ASP A 6 6.86 -3.74 -12.32
C ASP A 6 7.63 -2.45 -12.67
N GLU A 7 7.84 -2.17 -13.96
CA GLU A 7 8.63 -1.02 -14.42
C GLU A 7 8.04 0.34 -14.00
N GLU A 8 6.72 0.42 -13.82
CA GLU A 8 6.00 1.66 -13.53
C GLU A 8 5.42 1.70 -12.11
N THR A 9 5.38 0.56 -11.41
CA THR A 9 4.66 0.40 -10.13
C THR A 9 5.58 -0.08 -9.01
N CYS A 10 5.45 0.55 -7.85
CA CYS A 10 6.07 0.09 -6.61
C CYS A 10 5.08 0.10 -5.44
N ALA A 11 5.45 -0.62 -4.38
CA ALA A 11 4.63 -0.80 -3.19
C ALA A 11 5.40 -0.48 -1.91
N TYR A 12 4.76 0.19 -0.96
CA TYR A 12 5.24 0.32 0.42
C TYR A 12 4.43 -0.60 1.32
N TYR A 13 5.06 -1.61 1.92
CA TYR A 13 4.41 -2.53 2.86
C TYR A 13 4.51 -2.01 4.29
N LEU A 14 3.37 -1.85 4.95
CA LEU A 14 3.27 -1.23 6.27
C LEU A 14 2.42 -2.07 7.22
N GLU A 15 2.90 -2.19 8.45
CA GLU A 15 2.05 -2.53 9.60
C GLU A 15 1.46 -1.22 10.15
N VAL A 16 0.13 -1.16 10.25
CA VAL A 16 -0.63 0.01 10.69
C VAL A 16 -1.71 -0.45 11.65
N PRO A 17 -1.77 0.07 12.90
CA PRO A 17 -2.82 -0.31 13.84
C PRO A 17 -4.21 -0.20 13.21
N SER A 18 -5.06 -1.22 13.38
CA SER A 18 -6.36 -1.25 12.68
C SER A 18 -7.24 -0.03 12.98
N ALA A 19 -7.09 0.56 14.18
CA ALA A 19 -7.78 1.79 14.58
C ALA A 19 -7.36 3.03 13.76
N GLN A 20 -6.19 3.00 13.14
CA GLN A 20 -5.58 4.08 12.37
C GLN A 20 -5.60 3.83 10.85
N LEU A 21 -6.06 2.65 10.42
CA LEU A 21 -6.13 2.28 9.01
C LEU A 21 -6.99 3.26 8.20
N VAL A 22 -8.14 3.65 8.75
CA VAL A 22 -9.07 4.58 8.10
C VAL A 22 -8.44 5.97 7.92
N GLU A 23 -7.64 6.42 8.88
CA GLU A 23 -6.93 7.71 8.79
C GLU A 23 -5.87 7.68 7.70
N LEU A 24 -5.11 6.58 7.58
CA LEU A 24 -4.16 6.39 6.47
C LEU A 24 -4.87 6.38 5.11
N GLN A 25 -5.98 5.66 4.99
CA GLN A 25 -6.77 5.60 3.75
C GLN A 25 -7.30 6.98 3.38
N ALA A 26 -7.94 7.68 4.32
CA ALA A 26 -8.48 9.02 4.10
C ALA A 26 -7.39 10.02 3.67
N TYR A 27 -6.19 9.95 4.26
CA TYR A 27 -5.09 10.80 3.84
C TYR A 27 -4.72 10.56 2.37
N PHE A 28 -4.51 9.31 1.96
CA PHE A 28 -4.12 9.02 0.58
C PHE A 28 -5.26 9.26 -0.43
N GLU A 29 -6.51 9.16 -0.02
CA GLU A 29 -7.67 9.55 -0.84
C GLU A 29 -7.74 11.08 -1.07
N MET A 30 -7.26 11.90 -0.13
CA MET A 30 -7.22 13.36 -0.28
C MET A 30 -6.15 13.83 -1.28
N TYR A 31 -5.06 13.07 -1.45
CA TYR A 31 -4.00 13.36 -2.41
C TYR A 31 -4.19 12.48 -3.64
N GLU A 32 -5.18 12.83 -4.46
CA GLU A 32 -5.47 12.16 -5.73
C GLU A 32 -4.16 11.92 -6.51
N SER A 33 -3.95 10.67 -6.93
CA SER A 33 -2.77 10.18 -7.67
C SER A 33 -1.51 9.83 -6.86
N LEU A 34 -1.39 10.21 -5.58
CA LEU A 34 -0.15 9.94 -4.82
C LEU A 34 0.09 8.44 -4.57
N GLY A 35 -0.99 7.69 -4.31
CA GLY A 35 -0.94 6.26 -4.13
C GLY A 35 -2.29 5.70 -3.67
N THR A 36 -2.48 4.40 -3.82
CA THR A 36 -3.69 3.69 -3.38
C THR A 36 -3.35 2.77 -2.21
N VAL A 37 -4.04 2.95 -1.09
CA VAL A 37 -3.91 2.06 0.07
C VAL A 37 -4.73 0.79 -0.17
N ARG A 38 -4.10 -0.39 0.00
CA ARG A 38 -4.74 -1.70 -0.04
C ARG A 38 -4.49 -2.45 1.25
N THR A 39 -5.56 -2.99 1.84
CA THR A 39 -5.44 -3.89 2.98
C THR A 39 -5.04 -5.27 2.49
N ILE A 40 -3.94 -5.80 3.02
CA ILE A 40 -3.41 -7.11 2.66
C ILE A 40 -3.94 -8.17 3.63
N ASP A 41 -3.77 -7.90 4.92
CA ASP A 41 -4.23 -8.78 5.98
C ASP A 41 -4.67 -7.93 7.17
N LEU A 42 -5.99 -7.87 7.37
CA LEU A 42 -6.57 -7.11 8.47
C LEU A 42 -6.18 -7.67 9.84
N LYS A 43 -6.02 -9.00 9.97
CA LYS A 43 -5.64 -9.65 11.24
C LYS A 43 -4.21 -9.30 11.62
N ARG A 44 -3.32 -9.24 10.63
CA ARG A 44 -1.92 -8.82 10.81
C ARG A 44 -1.73 -7.30 10.76
N SER A 45 -2.81 -6.53 10.61
CA SER A 45 -2.73 -5.07 10.50
C SER A 45 -1.79 -4.61 9.37
N LEU A 46 -1.80 -5.36 8.28
CA LEU A 46 -0.88 -5.22 7.16
C LEU A 46 -1.57 -4.56 5.97
N VAL A 47 -0.93 -3.54 5.43
CA VAL A 47 -1.36 -2.82 4.23
C VAL A 47 -0.21 -2.65 3.26
N CYS A 48 -0.54 -2.37 2.00
CA CYS A 48 0.39 -1.73 1.09
C CYS A 48 -0.15 -0.43 0.55
N ILE A 49 0.76 0.46 0.16
CA ILE A 49 0.46 1.61 -0.67
C ILE A 49 1.07 1.35 -2.02
N LEU A 50 0.22 1.24 -3.04
CA LEU A 50 0.62 1.15 -4.44
C LEU A 50 0.80 2.55 -4.98
N THR A 51 1.93 2.83 -5.60
CA THR A 51 2.22 4.10 -6.26
C THR A 51 3.06 3.86 -7.50
N THR A 52 3.20 4.89 -8.35
CA THR A 52 4.07 4.80 -9.51
C THR A 52 5.52 5.03 -9.10
N THR A 53 6.46 4.50 -9.87
CA THR A 53 7.90 4.75 -9.65
C THR A 53 8.24 6.24 -9.68
N SER A 54 7.54 7.02 -10.52
CA SER A 54 7.66 8.49 -10.57
C SER A 54 7.15 9.23 -9.32
N LEU A 55 6.28 8.60 -8.55
CA LEU A 55 5.70 9.15 -7.32
C LEU A 55 6.22 8.47 -6.05
N ALA A 56 7.19 7.55 -6.18
CA ALA A 56 7.76 6.81 -5.07
C ALA A 56 8.32 7.73 -3.98
N GLU A 57 9.12 8.73 -4.36
CA GLU A 57 9.70 9.69 -3.42
C GLU A 57 8.62 10.60 -2.78
N PRO A 58 7.73 11.26 -3.54
CA PRO A 58 6.58 11.98 -2.97
C PRO A 58 5.75 11.13 -1.99
N CYS A 59 5.46 9.88 -2.35
CA CYS A 59 4.70 8.96 -1.51
C CYS A 59 5.45 8.64 -0.21
N GLN A 60 6.77 8.46 -0.27
CA GLN A 60 7.59 8.26 0.91
C GLN A 60 7.59 9.49 1.82
N GLN A 61 7.72 10.69 1.27
CA GLN A 61 7.69 11.94 2.05
C GLN A 61 6.34 12.13 2.73
N ALA A 62 5.24 11.83 2.03
CA ALA A 62 3.91 11.86 2.61
C ALA A 62 3.75 10.88 3.78
N LEU A 63 4.25 9.64 3.64
CA LEU A 63 4.28 8.67 4.73
C LEU A 63 5.08 9.16 5.94
N LEU A 64 6.24 9.77 5.69
CA LEU A 64 7.06 10.34 6.75
C LEU A 64 6.35 11.52 7.44
N SER A 65 5.60 12.35 6.71
CA SER A 65 4.81 13.43 7.31
C SER A 65 3.71 12.95 8.26
N LEU A 66 3.25 11.70 8.08
CA LEU A 66 2.25 11.06 8.93
C LEU A 66 2.84 10.43 10.19
N ARG A 67 4.16 10.37 10.37
CA ARG A 67 4.80 9.71 11.52
C ARG A 67 4.38 10.26 12.87
N ASP A 68 4.07 11.55 12.94
CA ASP A 68 3.65 12.20 14.18
C ASP A 68 2.18 11.90 14.55
N ARG A 69 1.40 11.35 13.61
CA ARG A 69 -0.05 11.07 13.77
C ARG A 69 -0.36 9.57 13.75
N LEU A 70 0.40 8.81 12.96
CA LEU A 70 0.18 7.39 12.70
C LEU A 70 1.37 6.56 13.17
N GLN A 71 1.08 5.48 13.90
CA GLN A 71 2.07 4.54 14.43
C GLN A 71 2.36 3.42 13.44
N TRP A 72 2.74 3.76 12.20
CA TRP A 72 3.05 2.77 11.18
C TRP A 72 4.49 2.26 11.28
N ARG A 73 4.74 1.05 10.77
CA ARG A 73 6.07 0.45 10.63
C ARG A 73 6.23 -0.13 9.23
N SER A 74 7.38 0.15 8.59
CA SER A 74 7.73 -0.51 7.34
C SER A 74 8.04 -1.98 7.63
N VAL A 75 7.47 -2.87 6.83
CA VAL A 75 7.80 -4.29 6.84
C VAL A 75 8.28 -4.72 5.46
N GLU A 76 8.88 -5.91 5.40
CA GLU A 76 9.19 -6.55 4.13
C GLU A 76 7.91 -7.01 3.43
N ARG A 77 7.98 -7.14 2.11
CA ARG A 77 6.92 -7.76 1.33
C ARG A 77 6.56 -9.15 1.89
N PRO A 78 5.29 -9.42 2.19
CA PRO A 78 4.86 -10.75 2.57
C PRO A 78 5.09 -11.74 1.43
N GLN A 79 5.80 -12.83 1.70
CA GLN A 79 6.01 -13.90 0.71
C GLN A 79 4.72 -14.68 0.42
N ASP A 80 3.80 -14.68 1.37
CA ASP A 80 2.55 -15.45 1.35
C ASP A 80 1.47 -14.82 0.45
N VAL A 81 1.72 -13.63 -0.12
CA VAL A 81 0.69 -12.83 -0.82
C VAL A 81 1.10 -12.59 -2.27
N SER A 82 0.29 -13.13 -3.20
CA SER A 82 0.52 -12.97 -4.63
C SER A 82 0.43 -11.49 -5.05
N PRO A 83 1.34 -11.01 -5.94
CA PRO A 83 1.25 -9.67 -6.52
C PRO A 83 -0.13 -9.34 -7.12
N GLU A 84 -0.79 -10.36 -7.67
CA GLU A 84 -2.09 -10.26 -8.34
C GLU A 84 -3.21 -9.87 -7.36
N ALA A 85 -3.07 -10.25 -6.08
CA ALA A 85 -4.03 -9.88 -5.05
C ALA A 85 -4.02 -8.37 -4.76
N PHE A 86 -2.91 -7.67 -5.02
CA PHE A 86 -2.79 -6.23 -4.80
C PHE A 86 -3.35 -5.41 -5.96
N LEU A 87 -3.23 -5.92 -7.19
CA LEU A 87 -3.57 -5.19 -8.42
C LEU A 87 -5.06 -5.19 -8.75
N GLY A 88 -5.90 -5.93 -8.02
CA GLY A 88 -7.33 -5.99 -8.29
C GLY A 88 -7.67 -6.66 -9.64
N TYR A 89 -6.71 -7.33 -10.28
CA TYR A 89 -7.00 -8.29 -11.35
C TYR A 89 -7.66 -9.50 -10.69
N GLY A 90 -8.95 -9.38 -10.40
CA GLY A 90 -9.82 -10.52 -10.30
C GLY A 90 -9.60 -11.32 -11.58
N LYS A 91 -8.97 -12.48 -11.44
CA LYS A 91 -8.90 -13.51 -12.45
C LYS A 91 -10.30 -13.58 -13.06
N LYS A 92 -10.51 -13.06 -14.28
CA LYS A 92 -11.68 -13.44 -15.08
C LYS A 92 -11.47 -14.90 -15.41
N ALA A 93 -11.80 -15.76 -14.45
CA ALA A 93 -12.14 -17.14 -14.70
C ALA A 93 -13.52 -17.12 -15.39
N GLY A 94 -13.50 -16.85 -16.70
CA GLY A 94 -14.56 -17.25 -17.64
C GLY A 94 -13.81 -17.95 -18.76
N ASN A 95 -13.59 -19.27 -18.66
CA ASN A 95 -14.55 -20.35 -18.81
C ASN A 95 -15.17 -20.36 -20.22
N ASN A 96 -14.70 -21.36 -20.98
CA ASN A 96 -15.18 -21.88 -22.27
C ASN A 96 -14.74 -21.16 -23.55
#